data_AF-A0A7C2A4F7-F1
#
_entry.id   AF-A0A7C2A4F7-F1
#
_cell.length_a   1.000
_cell.length_b   1.000
_cell.length_c   1.000
_cell.angle_alpha   90.00
_cell.angle_beta   90.00
_cell.angle_gamma   90.00
#
_symmetry.space_group_name_H-M   'P 1'
#
loop_
_entity.id
_entity.type
_entity.pdbx_description
1 polymer ?
#
loop_
_entity_poly.entity_id
_entity_poly.type
_entity_poly.pdbx_seq_one_letter_code
_entity_poly.pdbx_strand_id
1 'polypeptide(L)' 'MELTLSKKMRELLTLFLLIILPLILLAVGVFIGPFNVIYYLLSIFWFGMGLIFYAAINNI' A
#
# COMPACT_ATOMS: atom_id res chain seq x y z
N MET A 1 -12.77 15.65 16.61
CA MET A 1 -13.62 14.44 16.55
C MET A 1 -12.68 13.26 16.73
N GLU A 2 -12.62 12.69 17.93
CA GLU A 2 -11.85 11.45 18.14
C GLU A 2 -12.56 10.34 17.36
N LEU A 3 -12.04 10.02 16.18
CA LEU A 3 -12.54 8.89 15.40
C LEU A 3 -12.11 7.61 16.11
N THR A 4 -12.93 7.15 17.06
CA THR A 4 -12.83 5.81 17.65
C THR A 4 -13.23 4.79 16.60
N LEU A 5 -12.31 4.52 15.66
CA LEU A 5 -12.48 3.50 14.64
C LEU A 5 -12.60 2.13 15.31
N SER A 6 -13.63 1.36 14.94
CA SER A 6 -13.75 -0.02 15.37
C SER A 6 -12.52 -0.81 14.89
N LYS A 7 -12.09 -1.82 15.67
CA LYS A 7 -10.90 -2.63 15.38
C LYS A 7 -10.89 -3.16 13.93
N LYS A 8 -12.04 -3.67 13.48
CA LYS A 8 -12.24 -4.17 12.11
C LYS A 8 -12.09 -3.08 11.05
N MET A 9 -12.58 -1.87 11.32
CA MET A 9 -12.46 -0.74 10.39
C MET A 9 -11.02 -0.23 10.32
N ARG A 10 -10.30 -0.24 11.45
CA ARG A 10 -8.87 0.09 11.50
C ARG A 10 -8.04 -0.89 10.67
N GLU A 11 -8.24 -2.19 10.85
CA GLU A 11 -7.54 -3.23 10.06
C GLU A 11 -7.79 -3.09 8.56
N LEU A 12 -9.05 -2.89 8.16
CA LEU A 12 -9.41 -2.65 6.75
C LEU A 12 -8.76 -1.40 6.19
N LEU A 13 -8.76 -0.30 6.95
CA LEU A 13 -8.10 0.95 6.55
C LEU A 13 -6.58 0.78 6.42
N THR A 14 -5.94 0.04 7.34
CA THR A 14 -4.50 -0.23 7.26
C THR A 14 -4.17 -1.06 6.01
N LEU A 15 -4.93 -2.12 5.72
CA LEU A 15 -4.75 -2.92 4.51
C LEU A 15 -5.01 -2.10 3.23
N PHE A 16 -6.03 -1.26 3.24
CA PHE A 16 -6.35 -0.38 2.11
C PHE A 16 -5.20 0.61 1.85
N LEU A 17 -4.70 1.29 2.88
CA LEU A 17 -3.60 2.26 2.77
C LEU A 17 -2.29 1.60 2.31
N LEU A 18 -2.09 0.32 2.65
CA LEU A 18 -0.93 -0.46 2.24
C LEU A 18 -0.94 -0.76 0.74
N ILE A 19 -2.12 -1.00 0.17
CA ILE A 19 -2.28 -1.44 -1.23
C ILE A 19 -2.52 -0.27 -2.19
N ILE A 20 -3.13 0.82 -1.72
CA ILE A 20 -3.57 1.90 -2.60
C ILE A 20 -2.41 2.59 -3.33
N LEU A 21 -1.28 2.84 -2.66
CA LEU A 21 -0.14 3.52 -3.28
C LEU A 21 0.55 2.65 -4.35
N PRO A 22 0.85 1.36 -4.11
CA PRO A 22 1.31 0.45 -5.15
C PRO A 22 0.41 0.42 -6.39
N LEU A 23 -0.92 0.41 -6.20
CA LEU A 23 -1.88 0.43 -7.31
C LEU A 23 -1.83 1.74 -8.10
N ILE A 24 -1.72 2.88 -7.42
CA ILE A 24 -1.57 4.18 -8.08
C ILE A 24 -0.28 4.21 -8.90
N LEU A 25 0.84 3.76 -8.33
CA LEU A 25 2.12 3.69 -9.03
C LEU A 25 2.05 2.77 -10.26
N LEU A 26 1.37 1.62 -10.16
CA LEU A 26 1.17 0.72 -11.30
C LEU A 26 0.32 1.37 -12.40
N ALA A 27 -0.79 2.03 -12.03
CA ALA A 27 -1.63 2.75 -12.98
C ALA A 27 -0.82 3.84 -13.69
N VAL A 28 -0.08 4.66 -12.94
CA VAL A 28 0.80 5.70 -13.48
C VAL A 28 1.85 5.11 -14.43
N GLY A 29 2.48 3.98 -14.07
CA GLY A 29 3.44 3.30 -14.93
C GLY A 29 2.83 2.85 -16.26
N VAL A 30 1.62 2.30 -16.23
CA VAL A 30 0.90 1.90 -17.45
C VAL A 30 0.53 3.11 -18.31
N PHE A 31 0.11 4.22 -17.71
CA PHE A 31 -0.28 5.43 -18.45
C PHE A 31 0.92 6.22 -19.03
N ILE A 32 2.02 6.35 -18.30
CA ILE A 32 3.21 7.10 -18.75
C ILE A 32 3.99 6.30 -19.79
N GLY A 33 4.11 4.99 -19.60
CA GLY A 33 4.77 4.12 -20.56
C GLY A 33 5.11 2.77 -19.93
N PRO A 34 4.62 1.65 -20.48
CA PRO A 34 4.79 0.33 -19.87
C PRO A 34 6.26 -0.14 -19.81
N PHE A 35 7.14 0.48 -20.59
CA PHE A 35 8.58 0.21 -20.55
C PHE A 35 9.31 0.95 -19.43
N ASN A 36 8.66 1.90 -18.74
CA ASN A 36 9.28 2.60 -17.63
C ASN A 36 9.19 1.75 -16.34
N VAL A 37 10.21 0.91 -16.16
CA VAL A 37 10.32 -0.09 -15.08
C VAL A 37 10.28 0.53 -13.68
N ILE A 38 10.62 1.82 -13.54
CA ILE A 38 10.78 2.45 -12.22
C ILE A 38 9.49 2.43 -11.40
N TYR A 39 8.34 2.60 -12.04
CA TYR A 39 7.05 2.61 -11.35
C TYR A 39 6.71 1.24 -10.77
N TYR A 40 7.05 0.17 -11.49
CA TYR A 40 6.86 -1.20 -11.03
C TYR A 40 7.78 -1.56 -9.87
N LEU A 41 9.05 -1.11 -9.93
CA LEU A 41 10.01 -1.29 -8.83
C LEU A 41 9.54 -0.56 -7.57
N LEU A 42 9.07 0.69 -7.72
CA LEU A 42 8.53 1.46 -6.59
C LEU A 42 7.26 0.81 -6.02
N SER A 43 6.36 0.29 -6.85
CA SER A 43 5.19 -0.47 -6.39
C SER A 43 5.57 -1.70 -5.58
N ILE A 44 6.52 -2.50 -6.06
CA ILE A 44 7.00 -3.71 -5.37
C ILE A 44 7.68 -3.33 -4.05
N PHE A 45 8.58 -2.35 -4.08
CA PHE A 45 9.28 -1.87 -2.89
C PHE A 45 8.29 -1.38 -1.82
N TRP A 46 7.33 -0.55 -2.22
CA TRP A 46 6.34 0.00 -1.29
C TRP A 46 5.43 -1.08 -0.72
N PHE A 47 4.97 -2.01 -1.56
CA PHE A 47 4.14 -3.11 -1.10
C PHE A 47 4.90 -4.03 -0.12
N GLY A 48 6.15 -4.39 -0.44
CA GLY A 48 7.00 -5.19 0.43
C GLY A 48 7.29 -4.52 1.77
N MET A 49 7.69 -3.24 1.76
CA MET A 49 7.89 -2.46 2.99
C MET A 49 6.59 -2.32 3.78
N GLY A 50 5.47 -2.06 3.11
CA GLY A 50 4.15 -1.99 3.71
C GLY A 50 3.80 -3.28 4.46
N LEU A 51 4.01 -4.45 3.83
CA LEU A 51 3.77 -5.75 4.46
C LEU A 51 4.62 -5.96 5.71
N ILE A 52 5.90 -5.58 5.68
CA ILE A 52 6.80 -5.67 6.84
C ILE A 52 6.27 -4.80 7.99
N PHE A 53 5.89 -3.55 7.72
CA PHE A 53 5.31 -2.67 8.73
C PHE A 53 3.97 -3.20 9.25
N TYR A 54 3.13 -3.73 8.38
CA TYR A 54 1.85 -4.31 8.76
C TYR A 54 2.03 -5.53 9.67
N ALA A 55 2.96 -6.42 9.35
CA ALA A 55 3.29 -7.56 10.20
C ALA A 55 3.84 -7.10 11.56
N ALA A 56 4.76 -6.13 11.57
CA ALA A 56 5.32 -5.58 12.80
C ALA A 56 4.28 -4.90 13.71
N ILE A 57 3.34 -4.14 13.13
CA ILE A 57 2.28 -3.47 13.89
C ILE A 57 1.26 -4.48 14.45
N ASN A 58 0.95 -5.53 13.69
CA ASN A 58 -0.05 -6.52 14.08
C ASN A 58 0.52 -7.74 14.80
N ASN A 59 1.85 -7.79 15.05
CA ASN A 59 2.56 -8.92 15.65
C ASN A 59 2.21 -10.27 14.99
N ILE A 60 2.19 -10.28 13.65
CA ILE A 60 2.02 -11.51 12.84
C ILE A 60 3.39 -12.12 12.58
#